data_AF-A0A0Q4Q8M9-F1
#
_entry.id   AF-A0A0Q4Q8M9-F1
#
_cell.length_a   1.000
_cell.length_b   1.000
_cell.length_c   1.000
_cell.angle_alpha   90.00
_cell.angle_beta   90.00
_cell.angle_gamma   90.00
#
_symmetry.space_group_name_H-M   'P 1'
#
loop_
_entity.id
_entity.type
_entity.pdbx_description
1 polymer ?
#
loop_
_entity_poly.entity_id
_entity_poly.type
_entity_poly.pdbx_seq_one_letter_code
_entity_poly.pdbx_strand_id
1 'polypeptide(L)'
;MNDTTIKCSTPQKEAINNIVTELGANMTQKDAMEYLLGLDRIKKEEAAGRAIPRLDDIRHLFNRIEGIYVESVLSARDIEQQSQDIISLNKNQIDDLKITLYELRNESEKYKILADEQVEEMKKKVEVIVVEKDAEISKALAEAALFREQATKELAQMELLVKESNNSKEQATRLVALAQEAAETSKQKANDHEKMASQAALLLDENNNLKLELERIKHTMHSQVESHTQDVDKLISSNEVAMAKSLLEAEKQYMNEIRQLMGDISKLKEEKAELQIALERKIQEK
;
A
#
# COMPACT_ATOMS: atom_id res chain seq x y z
N MET A 1 107.96 86.89 58.75
CA MET A 1 109.28 86.61 58.16
C MET A 1 110.12 87.84 58.39
N ASN A 2 111.21 87.72 59.16
CA ASN A 2 112.10 88.86 59.39
C ASN A 2 112.88 89.11 58.09
N ASP A 3 112.69 90.29 57.48
CA ASP A 3 113.50 90.71 56.34
C ASP A 3 114.96 90.75 56.78
N THR A 4 115.73 89.76 56.32
CA THR A 4 117.13 89.59 56.67
C THR A 4 117.97 90.21 55.57
N THR A 5 118.58 91.36 55.84
CA THR A 5 119.47 92.01 54.89
C THR A 5 120.86 91.36 54.93
N ILE A 6 121.27 90.75 53.83
CA ILE A 6 122.59 90.12 53.70
C ILE A 6 123.55 91.09 53.02
N LYS A 7 124.69 91.38 53.65
CA LYS A 7 125.77 92.15 53.02
C LYS A 7 126.59 91.20 52.14
N CYS A 8 126.49 91.36 50.82
CA CYS A 8 127.24 90.57 49.84
C CYS A 8 128.39 91.39 49.25
N SER A 9 129.51 90.72 48.93
CA SER A 9 130.58 91.32 48.14
C SER A 9 130.17 91.46 46.66
N THR A 10 130.82 92.36 45.92
CA THR A 10 130.54 92.58 44.48
C THR A 10 130.54 91.28 43.66
N PRO A 11 131.50 90.35 43.84
CA PRO A 11 131.50 89.07 43.12
C PRO A 11 130.30 88.18 43.44
N GLN A 12 129.82 88.18 44.70
CA GLN A 12 128.66 87.37 45.11
C GLN A 12 127.36 87.90 44.51
N LYS A 13 127.23 89.23 44.39
CA LYS A 13 126.06 89.85 43.76
C LYS A 13 125.99 89.53 42.26
N GLU A 14 127.12 89.52 41.58
CA GLU A 14 127.22 89.11 40.17
C GLU A 14 126.86 87.63 39.99
N ALA A 15 127.33 86.74 40.88
CA ALA A 15 126.97 85.32 40.83
C ALA A 15 125.46 85.10 41.01
N ILE A 16 124.82 85.79 41.96
CA ILE A 16 123.35 85.70 42.15
C ILE A 16 122.61 86.22 40.91
N ASN A 17 123.09 87.32 40.30
CA ASN A 17 122.50 87.83 39.06
C ASN A 17 122.57 86.83 37.90
N ASN A 18 123.69 86.13 37.77
CA ASN A 18 123.83 85.09 36.74
C ASN A 18 122.83 83.94 36.98
N ILE A 19 122.64 83.54 38.24
CA ILE A 19 121.64 82.50 38.59
C ILE A 19 120.22 82.98 38.31
N VAL A 20 119.90 84.26 38.58
CA VAL A 20 118.60 84.86 38.22
C VAL A 20 118.37 84.79 36.72
N THR A 21 119.38 85.13 35.90
CA THR A 21 119.27 85.03 34.44
C THR A 21 119.09 83.59 33.96
N GLU A 22 119.73 82.61 34.62
CA GLU A 22 119.57 81.19 34.29
C GLU A 22 118.19 80.64 34.68
N LEU A 23 117.60 81.11 35.79
CA LEU A 23 116.30 80.66 36.27
C LEU A 23 115.11 81.25 35.50
N GLY A 24 115.32 82.36 34.77
CA GLY A 24 114.36 82.91 33.80
C GLY A 24 114.01 84.38 34.01
N ALA A 25 113.55 85.04 32.94
CA ALA A 25 113.44 86.50 32.81
C ALA A 25 112.53 87.24 33.82
N ASN A 26 111.74 86.52 34.64
CA ASN A 26 110.79 87.10 35.60
C ASN A 26 111.14 86.84 37.07
N MET A 27 112.31 86.27 37.37
CA MET A 27 112.71 86.03 38.75
C MET A 27 113.51 87.21 39.32
N THR A 28 113.25 87.56 40.57
CA THR A 28 114.05 88.56 41.29
C THR A 28 115.23 87.91 41.99
N GLN A 29 116.23 88.70 42.39
CA GLN A 29 117.33 88.21 43.25
C GLN A 29 116.81 87.56 44.54
N LYS A 30 115.67 88.02 45.06
CA LYS A 30 115.01 87.43 46.23
C LYS A 30 114.50 86.02 45.93
N ASP A 31 113.83 85.82 44.80
CA ASP A 31 113.29 84.52 44.42
C ASP A 31 114.39 83.50 44.16
N ALA A 32 115.49 83.93 43.52
CA ALA A 32 116.67 83.08 43.33
C ALA A 32 117.32 82.70 44.68
N MET A 33 117.40 83.64 45.64
CA MET A 33 117.91 83.35 46.99
C MET A 33 116.98 82.42 47.78
N GLU A 34 115.66 82.61 47.70
CA GLU A 34 114.68 81.70 48.32
C GLU A 34 114.78 80.29 47.73
N TYR A 35 114.96 80.19 46.41
CA TYR A 35 115.18 78.92 45.73
C TYR A 35 116.48 78.23 46.18
N LEU A 36 117.60 78.95 46.24
CA LEU A 36 118.88 78.41 46.72
C LEU A 36 118.82 77.97 48.19
N LEU A 37 118.13 78.73 49.04
CA LEU A 37 117.87 78.35 50.43
C LEU A 37 116.95 77.13 50.53
N GLY A 38 115.96 77.02 49.65
CA GLY A 38 115.09 75.84 49.54
C GLY A 38 115.86 74.59 49.15
N LEU A 39 116.77 74.70 48.16
CA LEU A 39 117.66 73.60 47.77
C LEU A 39 118.62 73.21 48.88
N ASP A 40 119.22 74.17 49.60
CA ASP A 40 120.09 73.89 50.74
C ASP A 40 119.32 73.20 51.87
N ARG A 41 118.06 73.59 52.10
CA ARG A 41 117.19 72.93 53.07
C ARG A 41 116.88 71.49 52.66
N ILE A 42 116.53 71.24 51.39
CA ILE A 42 116.29 69.89 50.87
C ILE A 42 117.55 69.04 51.00
N LYS A 43 118.72 69.56 50.60
CA LYS A 43 120.01 68.86 50.76
C LYS A 43 120.36 68.58 52.22
N LYS A 44 120.06 69.51 53.13
CA LYS A 44 120.24 69.30 54.58
C LYS A 44 119.29 68.26 55.13
N GLU A 45 118.05 68.21 54.65
CA GLU A 45 117.05 67.21 55.06
C GLU A 45 117.41 65.81 54.50
N GLU A 46 117.92 65.73 53.27
CA GLU A 46 118.50 64.52 52.67
C GLU A 46 119.75 64.04 53.43
N ALA A 47 120.68 64.95 53.75
CA ALA A 47 121.88 64.64 54.54
C ALA A 47 121.56 64.25 56.00
N ALA A 48 120.46 64.77 56.55
CA ALA A 48 119.95 64.42 57.87
C ALA A 48 119.14 63.10 57.87
N GLY A 49 118.98 62.45 56.71
CA GLY A 49 118.30 61.15 56.58
C GLY A 49 116.80 61.19 56.88
N ARG A 50 116.14 62.35 56.76
CA ARG A 50 114.68 62.45 56.96
C ARG A 50 113.94 62.19 55.65
N ALA A 51 112.87 61.40 55.72
CA ALA A 51 112.08 60.99 54.57
C ALA A 51 111.36 62.19 53.90
N ILE A 52 111.37 62.21 52.57
CA ILE A 52 110.69 63.21 51.74
C ILE A 52 109.17 62.95 51.83
N PRO A 53 108.36 63.83 52.46
CA PRO A 53 106.96 63.53 52.80
C PRO A 53 106.06 63.15 51.62
N ARG A 54 106.36 63.64 50.40
CA ARG A 54 105.53 63.39 49.21
C ARG A 54 105.68 61.98 48.62
N LEU A 55 106.76 61.28 48.90
CA LEU A 55 106.99 59.95 48.35
C LEU A 55 106.10 58.89 49.02
N ASP A 56 105.87 59.02 50.32
CA ASP A 56 105.05 58.08 51.10
C ASP A 56 103.54 58.23 50.77
N ASP A 57 103.07 59.45 50.52
CA ASP A 57 101.70 59.70 50.04
C ASP A 57 101.46 59.03 48.66
N ILE A 58 102.43 59.15 47.75
CA ILE A 58 102.36 58.51 46.43
C ILE A 58 102.37 56.99 46.56
N ARG A 59 103.21 56.42 47.42
CA ARG A 59 103.23 54.98 47.72
C ARG A 59 101.90 54.49 48.28
N HIS A 60 101.30 55.24 49.22
CA HIS A 60 99.99 54.92 49.77
C HIS A 60 98.90 54.94 48.68
N LEU A 61 98.92 55.92 47.78
CA LEU A 61 97.99 55.97 46.64
C LEU A 61 98.19 54.79 45.68
N PHE A 62 99.43 54.41 45.36
CA PHE A 62 99.70 53.24 44.51
C PHE A 62 99.24 51.94 45.17
N ASN A 63 99.52 51.74 46.46
CA ASN A 63 99.05 50.56 47.19
C ASN A 63 97.52 50.48 47.24
N ARG A 64 96.83 51.63 47.34
CA ARG A 64 95.36 51.68 47.29
C ARG A 64 94.83 51.35 45.90
N ILE A 65 95.45 51.87 44.84
CA ILE A 65 95.07 51.55 43.45
C ILE A 65 95.31 50.06 43.17
N GLU A 66 96.45 49.52 43.61
CA GLU A 66 96.76 48.10 43.52
C GLU A 66 95.73 47.26 44.27
N GLY A 67 95.35 47.65 45.49
CA GLY A 67 94.30 46.99 46.27
C GLY A 67 92.96 46.94 45.52
N ILE A 68 92.52 48.08 44.98
CA ILE A 68 91.28 48.16 44.19
C ILE A 68 91.36 47.28 42.94
N TYR A 69 92.50 47.29 42.24
CA TYR A 69 92.69 46.48 41.05
C TYR A 69 92.67 44.99 41.36
N VAL A 70 93.38 44.55 42.40
CA VAL A 70 93.40 43.15 42.84
C VAL A 70 92.00 42.69 43.23
N GLU A 71 91.26 43.49 44.00
CA GLU A 71 89.89 43.18 44.40
C GLU A 71 88.94 43.10 43.19
N SER A 72 89.10 44.01 42.21
CA SER A 72 88.33 43.96 40.96
C SER A 72 88.65 42.71 40.13
N VAL A 73 89.91 42.27 40.06
CA VAL A 73 90.31 41.07 39.32
C VAL A 73 89.79 39.81 40.02
N LEU A 74 89.88 39.74 41.35
CA LEU A 74 89.34 38.64 42.13
C LEU A 74 87.81 38.55 41.99
N SER A 75 87.10 39.68 42.10
CA SER A 75 85.65 39.72 41.90
C SER A 75 85.24 39.31 40.48
N ALA A 76 85.98 39.76 39.45
CA ALA A 76 85.72 39.34 38.06
C ALA A 76 85.93 37.83 37.89
N ARG A 77 86.98 37.27 38.51
CA ARG A 77 87.24 35.81 38.50
C ARG A 77 86.15 35.04 39.23
N ASP A 78 85.67 35.52 40.37
CA ASP A 78 84.57 34.89 41.12
C ASP A 78 83.27 34.87 40.31
N ILE A 79 82.97 35.97 39.60
CA ILE A 79 81.81 36.06 38.69
C ILE A 79 81.96 35.10 37.51
N GLU A 80 83.17 35.00 36.94
CA GLU A 80 83.45 34.05 35.87
C GLU A 80 83.27 32.61 36.35
N GLN A 81 83.80 32.26 37.52
CA GLN A 81 83.64 30.94 38.14
C GLN A 81 82.17 30.60 38.36
N GLN A 82 81.39 31.51 38.96
CA GLN A 82 79.94 31.33 39.15
C GLN A 82 79.20 31.17 37.82
N SER A 83 79.59 31.93 36.79
CA SER A 83 78.99 31.82 35.46
C SER A 83 79.31 30.46 34.82
N GLN A 84 80.54 29.96 34.96
CA GLN A 84 80.92 28.63 34.49
C GLN A 84 80.13 27.52 35.21
N ASP A 85 79.95 27.64 36.53
CA ASP A 85 79.16 26.69 37.32
C ASP A 85 77.69 26.68 36.86
N ILE A 86 77.08 27.85 36.66
CA ILE A 86 75.71 27.97 36.13
C ILE A 86 75.60 27.37 34.72
N ILE A 87 76.57 27.64 33.84
CA ILE A 87 76.60 27.06 32.48
C ILE A 87 76.67 25.54 32.56
N SER A 88 77.50 24.99 33.46
CA SER A 88 77.62 23.54 33.63
C SER A 88 76.32 22.91 34.15
N LEU A 89 75.65 23.55 35.11
CA LEU A 89 74.38 23.10 35.64
C LEU A 89 73.29 23.12 34.55
N ASN A 90 73.18 24.21 33.80
CA ASN A 90 72.23 24.34 32.70
C ASN A 90 72.50 23.31 31.61
N LYS A 91 73.78 23.00 31.32
CA LYS A 91 74.15 21.97 30.35
C LYS A 91 73.65 20.58 30.80
N ASN A 92 73.85 20.23 32.07
CA ASN A 92 73.36 18.97 32.63
C ASN A 92 71.82 18.90 32.57
N GLN A 93 71.11 19.98 32.94
CA GLN A 93 69.65 20.05 32.85
C GLN A 93 69.14 19.90 31.41
N ILE A 94 69.83 20.50 30.43
CA ILE A 94 69.48 20.34 29.01
C ILE A 94 69.63 18.89 28.58
N ASP A 95 70.69 18.21 29.01
CA ASP A 95 70.93 16.82 28.64
C ASP A 95 69.92 15.87 29.31
N ASP A 96 69.53 16.12 30.57
CA ASP A 96 68.43 15.40 31.23
C ASP A 96 67.08 15.62 30.52
N LEU A 97 66.78 16.86 30.10
CA LEU A 97 65.57 17.17 29.34
C LEU A 97 65.56 16.50 27.96
N LYS A 98 66.72 16.36 27.30
CA LYS A 98 66.80 15.61 26.03
C LYS A 98 66.49 14.13 26.23
N ILE A 99 66.99 13.52 27.31
CA ILE A 99 66.72 12.10 27.62
C ILE A 99 65.23 11.90 27.85
N THR A 100 64.61 12.72 28.71
CA THR A 100 63.16 12.63 28.98
C THR A 100 62.31 12.86 27.74
N LEU A 101 62.65 13.84 26.89
CA LEU A 101 61.96 14.07 25.62
C LEU A 101 62.09 12.89 24.66
N TYR A 102 63.24 12.23 24.63
CA TYR A 102 63.45 11.04 23.81
C TYR A 102 62.59 9.86 24.30
N GLU A 103 62.52 9.64 25.61
CA GLU A 103 61.66 8.62 26.22
C GLU A 103 60.18 8.88 25.93
N LEU A 104 59.70 10.10 26.17
CA LEU A 104 58.32 10.54 25.86
C LEU A 104 57.98 10.36 24.38
N ARG A 105 58.91 10.67 23.48
CA ARG A 105 58.73 10.46 22.04
C ARG A 105 58.56 8.99 21.71
N ASN A 106 59.39 8.12 22.28
CA ASN A 106 59.30 6.67 22.08
C ASN A 106 57.99 6.10 22.63
N GLU A 107 57.52 6.59 23.79
CA GLU A 107 56.22 6.20 24.33
C GLU A 107 55.07 6.66 23.43
N SER A 108 55.09 7.91 22.97
CA SER A 108 54.10 8.43 22.03
C SER A 108 54.07 7.64 20.72
N GLU A 109 55.21 7.19 20.22
CA GLU A 109 55.30 6.38 19.00
C GLU A 109 54.71 4.98 19.22
N LYS A 110 54.95 4.35 20.38
CA LYS A 110 54.30 3.09 20.76
C LYS A 110 52.78 3.23 20.82
N TYR A 111 52.28 4.28 21.47
CA TYR A 111 50.83 4.52 21.54
C TYR A 111 50.21 4.78 20.17
N LYS A 112 50.93 5.47 19.27
CA LYS A 112 50.48 5.68 17.91
C LYS A 112 50.35 4.37 17.13
N ILE A 113 51.37 3.49 17.21
CA ILE A 113 51.33 2.16 16.58
C ILE A 113 50.15 1.34 17.11
N LEU A 114 49.94 1.31 18.43
CA LEU A 114 48.81 0.58 19.04
C LEU A 114 47.45 1.14 18.60
N ALA A 115 47.32 2.47 18.49
CA ALA A 115 46.10 3.10 18.01
C ALA A 115 45.84 2.77 16.53
N ASP A 116 46.86 2.81 15.68
CA ASP A 116 46.75 2.45 14.27
C ASP A 116 46.36 0.97 14.10
N GLU A 117 46.93 0.06 14.91
CA GLU A 117 46.55 -1.36 14.93
C GLU A 117 45.08 -1.57 15.34
N GLN A 118 44.60 -0.87 16.38
CA GLN A 118 43.19 -0.94 16.81
C GLN A 118 42.24 -0.39 15.74
N VAL A 119 42.62 0.70 15.07
CA VAL A 119 41.84 1.27 13.97
C VAL A 119 41.73 0.29 12.81
N GLU A 120 42.83 -0.37 12.43
CA GLU A 120 42.82 -1.39 11.38
C GLU A 120 42.01 -2.64 11.76
N GLU A 121 42.08 -3.09 13.02
CA GLU A 121 41.23 -4.19 13.49
C GLU A 121 39.75 -3.82 13.46
N MET A 122 39.40 -2.60 13.88
CA MET A 122 38.03 -2.11 13.84
C MET A 122 37.53 -1.95 12.40
N LYS A 123 38.36 -1.47 11.47
CA LYS A 123 38.00 -1.41 10.04
C LYS A 123 37.68 -2.80 9.48
N LYS A 124 38.50 -3.81 9.78
CA LYS A 124 38.23 -5.21 9.37
C LYS A 124 36.91 -5.73 9.94
N LYS A 125 36.62 -5.46 11.22
CA LYS A 125 35.34 -5.85 11.83
C LYS A 125 34.16 -5.16 11.15
N VAL A 126 34.27 -3.86 10.85
CA VAL A 126 33.24 -3.11 10.14
C VAL A 126 33.04 -3.67 8.73
N GLU A 127 34.10 -4.00 8.00
CA GLU A 127 34.01 -4.58 6.66
C GLU A 127 33.26 -5.93 6.67
N VAL A 128 33.56 -6.81 7.62
CA VAL A 128 32.84 -8.08 7.79
C VAL A 128 31.36 -7.84 8.08
N ILE A 129 31.03 -6.91 9.00
CA ILE A 129 29.63 -6.58 9.34
C ILE A 129 28.89 -6.03 8.13
N VAL A 130 29.53 -5.18 7.32
CA VAL A 130 28.91 -4.62 6.10
C VAL A 130 28.58 -5.75 5.12
N VAL A 131 29.51 -6.66 4.86
CA VAL A 131 29.28 -7.81 3.96
C VAL A 131 28.16 -8.71 4.47
N GLU A 132 28.11 -9.00 5.78
CA GLU A 132 27.04 -9.79 6.39
C GLU A 132 25.67 -9.09 6.26
N LYS A 133 25.62 -7.78 6.52
CA LYS A 133 24.38 -6.99 6.42
C LYS A 133 23.89 -6.86 4.99
N ASP A 134 24.79 -6.68 4.02
CA ASP A 134 24.43 -6.66 2.60
C ASP A 134 23.86 -8.01 2.15
N ALA A 135 24.43 -9.12 2.65
CA ALA A 135 23.88 -10.45 2.38
C ALA A 135 22.49 -10.66 3.02
N GLU A 136 22.27 -10.18 4.24
CA GLU A 136 20.94 -10.20 4.89
C GLU A 136 19.91 -9.34 4.13
N ILE A 137 20.29 -8.13 3.72
CA ILE A 137 19.43 -7.23 2.93
C ILE A 137 19.07 -7.87 1.60
N SER A 138 20.04 -8.48 0.91
CA SER A 138 19.81 -9.18 -0.35
C SER A 138 18.83 -10.35 -0.20
N LYS A 139 18.96 -11.14 0.87
CA LYS A 139 18.00 -12.21 1.20
C LYS A 139 16.60 -11.66 1.49
N ALA A 140 16.49 -10.63 2.31
CA ALA A 140 15.21 -10.02 2.64
C ALA A 140 14.50 -9.41 1.41
N LEU A 141 15.26 -8.80 0.49
CA LEU A 141 14.75 -8.30 -0.79
C LEU A 141 14.26 -9.44 -1.70
N ALA A 142 14.99 -10.55 -1.76
CA ALA A 142 14.58 -11.73 -2.51
C ALA A 142 13.30 -12.37 -1.94
N GLU A 143 13.19 -12.50 -0.62
CA GLU A 143 11.99 -12.98 0.05
C GLU A 143 10.79 -12.04 -0.19
N ALA A 144 10.98 -10.72 -0.07
CA ALA A 144 9.94 -9.74 -0.34
C ALA A 144 9.48 -9.77 -1.81
N ALA A 145 10.39 -9.97 -2.77
CA ALA A 145 10.05 -10.17 -4.17
C ALA A 145 9.22 -11.45 -4.39
N LEU A 146 9.61 -12.56 -3.75
CA LEU A 146 8.89 -13.82 -3.82
C LEU A 146 7.48 -13.71 -3.23
N PHE A 147 7.32 -13.06 -2.07
CA PHE A 147 5.99 -12.80 -1.49
C PHE A 147 5.12 -11.92 -2.38
N ARG A 148 5.69 -10.89 -3.03
CA ARG A 148 4.94 -10.08 -4.00
C ARG A 148 4.49 -10.89 -5.20
N GLU A 149 5.35 -11.76 -5.74
CA GLU A 149 4.99 -12.63 -6.87
C GLU A 149 3.93 -13.67 -6.48
N GLN A 150 4.00 -14.23 -5.27
CA GLN A 150 2.95 -15.13 -4.76
C GLN A 150 1.64 -14.40 -4.58
N ALA A 151 1.65 -13.21 -3.96
CA ALA A 151 0.44 -12.41 -3.78
C ALA A 151 -0.20 -12.00 -5.11
N THR A 152 0.58 -11.65 -6.14
CA THR A 152 0.03 -11.33 -7.46
C THR A 152 -0.57 -12.55 -8.16
N LYS A 153 0.04 -13.73 -8.01
CA LYS A 153 -0.53 -15.00 -8.51
C LYS A 153 -1.82 -15.36 -7.79
N GLU A 154 -1.86 -15.25 -6.46
CA GLU A 154 -3.06 -15.52 -5.66
C GLU A 154 -4.19 -14.55 -5.99
N LEU A 155 -3.90 -13.25 -6.15
CA LEU A 155 -4.88 -12.26 -6.59
C LEU A 155 -5.43 -12.60 -7.97
N ALA A 156 -4.57 -12.95 -8.94
CA ALA A 156 -5.00 -13.34 -10.28
C ALA A 156 -5.88 -14.61 -10.26
N GLN A 157 -5.55 -15.59 -9.42
CA GLN A 157 -6.37 -16.79 -9.23
C GLN A 157 -7.73 -16.45 -8.60
N MET A 158 -7.75 -15.60 -7.56
CA MET A 158 -9.00 -15.15 -6.95
C MET A 158 -9.88 -14.36 -7.92
N GLU A 159 -9.31 -13.47 -8.73
CA GLU A 159 -10.05 -12.74 -9.77
C GLU A 159 -10.70 -13.68 -10.78
N LEU A 160 -10.00 -14.76 -11.16
CA LEU A 160 -10.52 -15.77 -12.08
C LEU A 160 -11.68 -16.55 -11.44
N LEU A 161 -11.53 -16.99 -10.19
CA LEU A 161 -12.60 -17.66 -9.43
C LEU A 161 -13.83 -16.77 -9.24
N VAL A 162 -13.65 -15.46 -9.00
CA VAL A 162 -14.75 -14.50 -8.92
C VAL A 162 -15.47 -14.37 -10.26
N LYS A 163 -14.74 -14.32 -11.38
CA LYS A 163 -15.34 -14.31 -12.73
C LYS A 163 -16.12 -15.59 -13.00
N GLU A 164 -15.56 -16.75 -12.69
CA GLU A 164 -16.26 -18.04 -12.83
C GLU A 164 -17.50 -18.10 -11.95
N SER A 165 -17.41 -17.67 -10.68
CA SER A 165 -18.54 -17.61 -9.76
C SER A 165 -19.66 -16.71 -10.28
N ASN A 166 -19.32 -15.52 -10.79
CA ASN A 166 -20.31 -14.61 -11.39
C ASN A 166 -20.96 -15.22 -12.64
N ASN A 167 -20.17 -15.86 -13.51
CA ASN A 167 -20.69 -16.58 -14.67
C ASN A 167 -21.63 -17.72 -14.27
N SER A 168 -21.28 -18.52 -13.26
CA SER A 168 -22.14 -19.58 -12.72
C SER A 168 -23.41 -19.01 -12.10
N LYS A 169 -23.33 -17.87 -11.40
CA LYS A 169 -24.49 -17.17 -10.84
C LYS A 169 -25.43 -16.68 -11.95
N GLU A 170 -24.88 -16.10 -13.01
CA GLU A 170 -25.66 -15.69 -14.19
C GLU A 170 -26.33 -16.89 -14.86
N GLN A 171 -25.59 -17.98 -15.08
CA GLN A 171 -26.15 -19.22 -15.64
C GLN A 171 -27.25 -19.78 -14.75
N ALA A 172 -27.06 -19.82 -13.43
CA ALA A 172 -28.07 -20.25 -12.48
C ALA A 172 -29.32 -19.36 -12.55
N THR A 173 -29.17 -18.03 -12.60
CA THR A 173 -30.31 -17.12 -12.77
C THR A 173 -31.05 -17.34 -14.09
N ARG A 174 -30.34 -17.62 -15.19
CA ARG A 174 -30.96 -17.95 -16.49
C ARG A 174 -31.72 -19.27 -16.42
N LEU A 175 -31.16 -20.29 -15.77
CA LEU A 175 -31.85 -21.57 -15.57
C LEU A 175 -33.11 -21.42 -14.72
N VAL A 176 -33.07 -20.59 -13.67
CA VAL A 176 -34.25 -20.29 -12.85
C VAL A 176 -35.32 -19.57 -13.68
N ALA A 177 -34.94 -18.60 -14.51
CA ALA A 177 -35.87 -17.90 -15.39
C ALA A 177 -36.52 -18.86 -16.41
N LEU A 178 -35.72 -19.72 -17.06
CA LEU A 178 -36.22 -20.75 -17.98
C LEU A 178 -37.14 -21.77 -17.27
N ALA A 179 -36.81 -22.15 -16.03
CA ALA A 179 -37.65 -23.04 -15.24
C ALA A 179 -38.99 -22.38 -14.85
N GLN A 180 -38.98 -21.08 -14.53
CA GLN A 180 -40.21 -20.31 -14.29
C GLN A 180 -41.06 -20.20 -15.55
N GLU A 181 -40.46 -19.89 -16.70
CA GLU A 181 -41.16 -19.84 -17.99
C GLU A 181 -41.74 -21.22 -18.37
N ALA A 182 -40.97 -22.29 -18.17
CA ALA A 182 -41.44 -23.65 -18.38
C ALA A 182 -42.60 -24.02 -17.42
N ALA A 183 -42.54 -23.59 -16.17
CA ALA A 183 -43.61 -23.80 -15.19
C ALA A 183 -44.88 -23.01 -15.54
N GLU A 184 -44.75 -21.76 -15.97
CA GLU A 184 -45.87 -20.92 -16.40
C GLU A 184 -46.52 -21.46 -17.68
N THR A 185 -45.73 -21.83 -18.68
CA THR A 185 -46.23 -22.44 -19.91
C THR A 185 -46.87 -23.80 -19.65
N SER A 186 -46.31 -24.61 -18.74
CA SER A 186 -46.92 -25.87 -18.30
C SER A 186 -48.26 -25.62 -17.59
N LYS A 187 -48.33 -24.61 -16.70
CA LYS A 187 -49.57 -24.21 -16.03
C LYS A 187 -50.62 -23.71 -17.02
N GLN A 188 -50.22 -22.94 -18.04
CA GLN A 188 -51.11 -22.51 -19.13
C GLN A 188 -51.64 -23.71 -19.90
N LYS A 189 -50.78 -24.64 -20.32
CA LYS A 189 -51.21 -25.88 -20.99
C LYS A 189 -52.14 -26.72 -20.12
N ALA A 190 -51.87 -26.83 -18.82
CA ALA A 190 -52.74 -27.53 -17.88
C ALA A 190 -54.12 -26.87 -17.81
N ASN A 191 -54.18 -25.55 -17.68
CA ASN A 191 -55.44 -24.79 -17.70
C ASN A 191 -56.19 -24.93 -19.03
N ASP A 192 -55.49 -24.93 -20.16
CA ASP A 192 -56.10 -25.11 -21.48
C ASP A 192 -56.65 -26.54 -21.65
N HIS A 193 -55.93 -27.55 -21.17
CA HIS A 193 -56.42 -28.92 -21.13
C HIS A 193 -57.61 -29.09 -20.18
N GLU A 194 -57.63 -28.39 -19.03
CA GLU A 194 -58.78 -28.36 -18.12
C GLU A 194 -60.00 -27.72 -18.79
N LYS A 195 -59.82 -26.61 -19.52
CA LYS A 195 -60.88 -25.99 -20.33
C LYS A 195 -61.39 -26.94 -21.41
N MET A 196 -60.50 -27.59 -22.16
CA MET A 196 -60.88 -28.59 -23.17
C MET A 196 -61.61 -29.78 -22.55
N ALA A 197 -61.16 -30.26 -21.39
CA ALA A 197 -61.82 -31.35 -20.66
C ALA A 197 -63.22 -30.93 -20.19
N SER A 198 -63.38 -29.70 -19.69
CA SER A 198 -64.69 -29.17 -19.29
C SER A 198 -65.65 -29.02 -20.49
N GLN A 199 -65.16 -28.54 -21.64
CA GLN A 199 -65.94 -28.53 -22.88
C GLN A 199 -66.30 -29.94 -23.37
N ALA A 200 -65.37 -30.89 -23.32
CA ALA A 200 -65.64 -32.28 -23.68
C ALA A 200 -66.69 -32.92 -22.76
N ALA A 201 -66.66 -32.61 -21.45
CA ALA A 201 -67.66 -33.06 -20.50
C ALA A 201 -69.06 -32.49 -20.81
N LEU A 202 -69.15 -31.20 -21.13
CA LEU A 202 -70.42 -30.58 -21.57
C LEU A 202 -70.96 -31.24 -22.84
N LEU A 203 -70.12 -31.45 -23.85
CA LEU A 203 -70.52 -32.11 -25.10
C LEU A 203 -70.97 -33.56 -24.87
N LEU A 204 -70.33 -34.29 -23.94
CA LEU A 204 -70.76 -35.64 -23.57
C LEU A 204 -72.14 -35.63 -22.89
N ASP A 205 -72.39 -34.65 -22.02
CA ASP A 205 -73.68 -34.50 -21.35
C ASP A 205 -74.79 -34.12 -22.35
N GLU A 206 -74.52 -33.19 -23.26
CA GLU A 206 -75.40 -32.87 -24.40
C GLU A 206 -75.68 -34.09 -25.28
N ASN A 207 -74.66 -34.89 -25.59
CA ASN A 207 -74.82 -36.11 -26.38
C ASN A 207 -75.68 -37.16 -25.66
N ASN A 208 -75.51 -37.31 -24.34
CA ASN A 208 -76.34 -38.20 -23.53
C ASN A 208 -77.79 -37.72 -23.46
N ASN A 209 -78.01 -36.41 -23.30
CA ASN A 209 -79.35 -35.82 -23.33
C ASN A 209 -80.03 -36.02 -24.70
N LEU A 210 -79.30 -35.80 -25.79
CA LEU A 210 -79.80 -36.06 -27.15
C LEU A 210 -80.12 -37.55 -27.38
N LYS A 211 -79.32 -38.48 -26.85
CA LYS A 211 -79.63 -39.92 -26.90
C LYS A 211 -80.91 -40.26 -26.15
N LEU A 212 -81.11 -39.67 -24.96
CA LEU A 212 -82.34 -39.86 -24.19
C LEU A 212 -83.57 -39.30 -24.91
N GLU A 213 -83.44 -38.13 -25.55
CA GLU A 213 -84.51 -37.58 -26.39
C GLU A 213 -84.80 -38.44 -27.61
N LEU A 214 -83.77 -38.95 -28.29
CA LEU A 214 -83.92 -39.88 -29.41
C LEU A 214 -84.66 -41.17 -29.01
N GLU A 215 -84.30 -41.77 -27.87
CA GLU A 215 -85.01 -42.96 -27.37
C GLU A 215 -86.47 -42.64 -26.99
N ARG A 216 -86.75 -41.46 -26.40
CA ARG A 216 -88.13 -41.01 -26.18
C ARG A 216 -88.90 -40.86 -27.49
N ILE A 217 -88.33 -40.18 -28.49
CA ILE A 217 -88.97 -40.00 -29.80
C ILE A 217 -89.21 -41.35 -30.46
N LYS A 218 -88.24 -42.25 -30.44
CA LYS A 218 -88.35 -43.61 -30.98
C LYS A 218 -89.46 -44.40 -30.29
N HIS A 219 -89.58 -44.32 -28.97
CA HIS A 219 -90.65 -44.98 -28.23
C HIS A 219 -92.03 -44.40 -28.56
N THR A 220 -92.11 -43.07 -28.70
CA THR A 220 -93.36 -42.37 -29.08
C THR A 220 -93.79 -42.74 -30.50
N MET A 221 -92.85 -42.78 -31.45
CA MET A 221 -93.06 -43.23 -32.83
C MET A 221 -93.49 -44.70 -32.88
N HIS A 222 -92.87 -45.58 -32.10
CA HIS A 222 -93.25 -46.99 -32.04
C HIS A 222 -94.69 -47.17 -31.55
N SER A 223 -95.07 -46.45 -30.49
CA SER A 223 -96.45 -46.46 -29.97
C SER A 223 -97.46 -45.90 -30.98
N GLN A 224 -97.12 -44.85 -31.74
CA GLN A 224 -97.97 -44.34 -32.81
C GLN A 224 -98.13 -45.34 -33.97
N VAL A 225 -97.04 -46.02 -34.36
CA VAL A 225 -97.09 -47.06 -35.38
C VAL A 225 -97.98 -48.21 -34.93
N GLU A 226 -97.84 -48.69 -33.69
CA GLU A 226 -98.70 -49.76 -33.13
C GLU A 226 -100.18 -49.36 -33.08
N SER A 227 -100.50 -48.12 -32.71
CA SER A 227 -101.88 -47.61 -32.73
C SER A 227 -102.44 -47.58 -34.14
N HIS A 228 -101.65 -47.14 -35.12
CA HIS A 228 -102.08 -47.06 -36.51
C HIS A 228 -102.27 -48.45 -37.14
N THR A 229 -101.42 -49.44 -36.83
CA THR A 229 -101.66 -50.82 -37.27
C THR A 229 -102.95 -51.38 -36.68
N GLN A 230 -103.23 -51.15 -35.39
CA GLN A 230 -104.50 -51.57 -34.80
C GLN A 230 -105.73 -50.90 -35.45
N ASP A 231 -105.63 -49.63 -35.85
CA ASP A 231 -106.74 -48.95 -36.52
C ASP A 231 -106.94 -49.45 -37.96
N VAL A 232 -105.86 -49.81 -38.66
CA VAL A 232 -105.94 -50.47 -39.98
C VAL A 232 -106.63 -51.83 -39.87
N ASP A 233 -106.28 -52.65 -38.87
CA ASP A 233 -106.91 -53.96 -38.67
C ASP A 233 -108.42 -53.84 -38.39
N LYS A 234 -108.82 -52.85 -37.56
CA LYS A 234 -110.25 -52.56 -37.32
C LYS A 234 -110.99 -52.15 -38.60
N LEU A 235 -110.36 -51.35 -39.47
CA LEU A 235 -110.94 -50.95 -40.75
C LEU A 235 -111.11 -52.14 -41.70
N ILE A 236 -110.13 -53.04 -41.75
CA ILE A 236 -110.21 -54.28 -42.54
C ILE A 236 -111.38 -55.14 -42.05
N SER A 237 -111.46 -55.41 -40.74
CA SER A 237 -112.56 -56.21 -40.16
C SER A 237 -113.94 -55.57 -40.37
N SER A 238 -114.04 -54.24 -40.26
CA SER A 238 -115.28 -53.50 -40.54
C SER A 238 -115.71 -53.64 -42.01
N ASN A 239 -114.76 -53.61 -42.94
CA ASN A 239 -115.04 -53.69 -44.37
C ASN A 239 -115.48 -55.11 -44.79
N GLU A 240 -114.87 -56.14 -44.21
CA GLU A 240 -115.28 -57.54 -44.40
C GLU A 240 -116.74 -57.77 -43.96
N VAL A 241 -117.13 -57.19 -42.81
CA VAL A 241 -118.52 -57.26 -42.30
C VAL A 241 -119.49 -56.51 -43.21
N ALA A 242 -119.09 -55.35 -43.76
CA ALA A 242 -119.91 -54.59 -44.69
C ALA A 242 -120.14 -55.34 -46.01
N MET A 243 -119.10 -56.00 -46.53
CA MET A 243 -119.18 -56.79 -47.75
C MET A 243 -120.06 -58.04 -47.58
N ALA A 244 -119.98 -58.71 -46.43
CA ALA A 244 -120.87 -59.84 -46.10
C ALA A 244 -122.34 -59.41 -45.98
N LYS A 245 -122.62 -58.22 -45.43
CA LYS A 245 -123.98 -57.65 -45.39
C LYS A 245 -124.52 -57.35 -46.79
N SER A 246 -123.73 -56.73 -47.67
CA SER A 246 -124.21 -56.39 -49.02
C SER A 246 -124.50 -57.64 -49.86
N LEU A 247 -123.70 -58.70 -49.70
CA LEU A 247 -123.94 -59.99 -50.36
C LEU A 247 -125.27 -60.63 -49.92
N LEU A 248 -125.55 -60.62 -48.61
CA LEU A 248 -126.81 -61.15 -48.07
C LEU A 248 -128.04 -60.36 -48.55
N GLU A 249 -127.88 -59.05 -48.72
CA GLU A 249 -128.95 -58.15 -49.18
C GLU A 249 -129.26 -58.36 -50.68
N ALA A 250 -128.22 -58.60 -51.49
CA ALA A 250 -128.37 -59.01 -52.88
C ALA A 250 -129.05 -60.41 -53.01
N GLU A 251 -128.65 -61.39 -52.19
CA GLU A 251 -129.32 -62.71 -52.16
C GLU A 251 -130.80 -62.61 -51.78
N LYS A 252 -131.16 -61.72 -50.83
CA LYS A 252 -132.57 -61.44 -50.49
C LYS A 252 -133.36 -60.86 -51.66
N GLN A 253 -132.75 -59.97 -52.44
CA GLN A 253 -133.40 -59.40 -53.63
C GLN A 253 -133.65 -60.48 -54.70
N TYR A 254 -132.64 -61.31 -55.00
CA TYR A 254 -132.81 -62.42 -55.93
C TYR A 254 -133.86 -63.45 -55.47
N MET A 255 -133.93 -63.75 -54.17
CA MET A 255 -134.97 -64.63 -53.61
C MET A 255 -136.38 -64.05 -53.77
N ASN A 256 -136.54 -62.73 -53.65
CA ASN A 256 -137.83 -62.07 -53.89
C ASN A 256 -138.21 -62.08 -55.38
N GLU A 257 -137.25 -61.84 -56.28
CA GLU A 257 -137.48 -61.94 -57.73
C GLU A 257 -137.89 -63.36 -58.15
N ILE A 258 -137.23 -64.39 -57.62
CA ILE A 258 -137.62 -65.80 -57.85
C ILE A 258 -139.05 -66.05 -57.36
N ARG A 259 -139.42 -65.51 -56.19
CA ARG A 259 -140.76 -65.67 -55.63
C ARG A 259 -141.83 -64.97 -56.47
N GLN A 260 -141.51 -63.81 -57.05
CA GLN A 260 -142.35 -63.10 -58.01
C GLN A 260 -142.54 -63.90 -59.31
N LEU A 261 -141.45 -64.39 -59.91
CA LEU A 261 -141.47 -65.22 -61.11
C LEU A 261 -142.28 -66.51 -60.92
N MET A 262 -142.18 -67.15 -59.74
CA MET A 262 -143.03 -68.31 -59.40
C MET A 262 -144.52 -67.94 -59.31
N GLY A 263 -144.84 -66.75 -58.81
CA GLY A 263 -146.19 -66.20 -58.80
C GLY A 263 -146.73 -65.96 -60.21
N ASP A 264 -145.92 -65.38 -61.09
CA ASP A 264 -146.28 -65.11 -62.48
C ASP A 264 -146.46 -66.40 -63.29
N ILE A 265 -145.62 -67.42 -63.05
CA ILE A 265 -145.79 -68.76 -63.64
C ILE A 265 -147.11 -69.40 -63.18
N SER A 266 -147.52 -69.21 -61.92
CA SER A 266 -148.81 -69.74 -61.43
C SER A 266 -149.99 -69.05 -62.11
N LYS A 267 -149.95 -67.73 -62.26
CA LYS A 267 -150.98 -66.97 -62.99
C LYS A 267 -151.07 -67.37 -64.46
N LEU A 268 -149.93 -67.55 -65.14
CA LEU A 268 -149.90 -68.01 -66.53
C LEU A 268 -150.43 -69.44 -66.70
N LYS A 269 -150.26 -70.31 -65.70
CA LYS A 269 -150.90 -71.65 -65.70
C LYS A 269 -152.42 -71.55 -65.54
N GLU A 270 -152.90 -70.62 -64.72
CA GLU A 270 -154.31 -70.34 -64.51
C GLU A 270 -154.97 -69.80 -65.78
N GLU A 271 -154.38 -68.77 -66.40
CA GLU A 271 -154.83 -68.21 -67.68
C GLU A 271 -154.82 -69.24 -68.82
N LYS A 272 -153.82 -70.13 -68.85
CA LYS A 272 -153.77 -71.23 -69.82
C LYS A 272 -154.91 -72.23 -69.62
N ALA A 273 -155.23 -72.57 -68.36
CA ALA A 273 -156.32 -73.47 -68.05
C ALA A 273 -157.69 -72.86 -68.42
N GLU A 274 -157.89 -71.56 -68.13
CA GLU A 274 -159.09 -70.84 -68.53
C GLU A 274 -159.25 -70.75 -70.05
N LEU A 275 -158.17 -70.49 -70.78
CA LEU A 275 -158.16 -70.49 -72.24
C LEU A 275 -158.46 -71.88 -72.84
N GLN A 276 -157.99 -72.96 -72.22
CA GLN A 276 -158.33 -74.34 -72.63
C GLN A 276 -159.83 -74.63 -72.43
N ILE A 277 -160.40 -74.23 -71.30
CA ILE A 277 -161.84 -74.38 -71.02
C ILE A 277 -162.69 -73.55 -72.01
N ALA A 278 -162.24 -72.34 -72.35
CA ALA A 278 -162.90 -71.49 -73.34
C ALA A 278 -162.83 -72.07 -74.76
N LEU A 279 -161.74 -72.76 -75.11
CA LEU A 279 -161.57 -73.44 -76.39
C LEU A 279 -162.50 -74.66 -76.51
N GLU A 280 -162.59 -75.48 -75.45
CA GLU A 280 -163.46 -76.65 -75.39
C GLU A 280 -164.94 -76.27 -75.48
N ARG A 281 -165.35 -75.15 -74.85
CA ARG A 281 -166.71 -74.60 -74.98
C ARG A 281 -167.05 -74.14 -76.40
N LYS A 282 -166.09 -73.59 -77.14
CA LYS A 282 -166.31 -73.12 -78.52
C LYS A 282 -166.45 -74.24 -79.55
N ILE A 283 -165.94 -75.43 -79.26
CA ILE A 283 -166.02 -76.58 -80.17
C ILE A 283 -167.37 -77.31 -80.04
N GLN A 284 -168.11 -77.14 -78.94
CA GLN A 284 -169.43 -77.79 -78.75
C GLN A 284 -170.62 -76.99 -79.32
N GLU A 285 -170.40 -75.79 -79.87
CA GLU A 285 -171.46 -74.93 -80.45
C GLU A 285 -171.44 -74.85 -82.00
N LYS A 286 -170.74 -75.76 -82.70
CA LYS A 286 -170.83 -75.96 -84.15
C LYS A 286 -170.71 -77.43 -84.54
#